data_AF-A0A9J7IPI6-F1
#
_entry.id   AF-A0A9J7IPI6-F1
#
_cell.length_a   1.000
_cell.length_b   1.000
_cell.length_c   1.000
_cell.angle_alpha   90.00
_cell.angle_beta   90.00
_cell.angle_gamma   90.00
#
_symmetry.space_group_name_H-M   'P 1'
#
loop_
_entity.id
_entity.type
_entity.pdbx_description
1 polymer ?
#
loop_
_entity_poly.entity_id
_entity_poly.type
_entity_poly.pdbx_seq_one_letter_code
_entity_poly.pdbx_strand_id
1 'polypeptide(L)'
;MTNSVALVVAFSFLMNDIHFVIDSGILRNKHFTSNLVYLLSVCLLLRKISLIPGIISKKWPLTCLMTEIPLSIIILEGFLFYFWKPVQDYLLLHADSILVHLAEERSLDWLVCHLCCGHSSCADIFADLILKFLSFVILFSVCLITTKHT
;
A
#
# COMPACT_ATOMS: atom_id res chain seq x y z
N MET A 1 2.91 23.40 3.72
CA MET A 1 3.42 22.93 2.41
C MET A 1 4.58 21.92 2.54
N THR A 2 5.33 21.90 3.65
CA THR A 2 6.48 20.99 3.85
C THR A 2 6.12 19.51 3.82
N ASN A 3 5.00 19.10 4.43
CA ASN A 3 4.56 17.70 4.48
C ASN A 3 4.42 17.04 3.09
N SER A 4 3.82 17.72 2.10
CA SER A 4 3.66 17.14 0.77
C SER A 4 4.98 16.94 0.04
N VAL A 5 5.95 17.85 0.22
CA VAL A 5 7.28 17.72 -0.38
C VAL A 5 8.04 16.57 0.29
N ALA A 6 7.99 16.49 1.63
CA ALA A 6 8.62 15.41 2.39
C ALA A 6 8.06 14.03 1.99
N LEU A 7 6.74 13.90 1.83
CA LEU A 7 6.10 12.66 1.39
C LEU A 7 6.50 12.27 -0.04
N VAL A 8 6.56 13.22 -0.98
CA VAL A 8 7.00 12.93 -2.36
C VAL A 8 8.45 12.49 -2.39
N VAL A 9 9.32 13.15 -1.61
CA VAL A 9 10.74 12.79 -1.51
C VAL A 9 10.90 11.41 -0.85
N ALA A 10 10.19 11.16 0.25
CA ALA A 10 10.18 9.86 0.93
C ALA A 10 9.70 8.72 0.02
N PHE A 11 8.60 8.95 -0.71
CA PHE A 11 8.08 8.00 -1.70
C PHE A 11 9.09 7.75 -2.82
N SER A 12 9.75 8.80 -3.31
CA SER A 12 10.78 8.69 -4.35
C SER A 12 12.00 7.91 -3.86
N PHE A 13 12.41 8.08 -2.60
CA PHE A 13 13.49 7.29 -2.01
C PHE A 13 13.12 5.81 -1.89
N LEU A 14 11.90 5.50 -1.43
CA LEU A 14 11.41 4.12 -1.37
C LEU A 14 11.33 3.46 -2.75
N MET A 15 10.95 4.21 -3.78
CA MET A 15 10.93 3.75 -5.17
C MET A 15 12.33 3.44 -5.73
N ASN A 16 13.37 4.06 -5.17
CA ASN A 16 14.77 3.84 -5.56
C ASN A 16 15.50 2.90 -4.58
N ASP A 17 14.76 2.01 -3.89
CA ASP A 17 15.28 1.02 -2.95
C ASP A 17 16.08 1.62 -1.76
N ILE A 18 15.86 2.88 -1.42
CA ILE A 18 16.46 3.50 -0.24
C ILE A 18 15.55 3.24 0.96
N HIS A 19 15.97 2.23 1.73
CA HIS A 19 15.28 1.76 2.93
C HIS A 19 16.02 2.14 4.21
N PHE A 20 15.27 2.41 5.29
CA PHE A 20 15.85 2.77 6.59
C PHE A 20 15.74 1.65 7.62
N VAL A 21 14.60 0.98 7.68
CA VAL A 21 14.29 0.05 8.78
C VAL A 21 14.13 -1.39 8.30
N ILE A 22 13.72 -1.61 7.04
CA ILE A 22 13.23 -2.92 6.59
C ILE A 22 13.91 -3.34 5.29
N ASP A 23 14.14 -4.65 5.16
CA ASP A 23 14.82 -5.24 4.00
C ASP A 23 14.06 -4.98 2.69
N SER A 24 14.81 -4.59 1.66
CA SER A 24 14.39 -4.10 0.34
C SER A 24 13.50 -5.05 -0.49
N GLY A 25 13.35 -6.30 -0.06
CA GLY A 25 12.68 -7.35 -0.83
C GLY A 25 11.16 -7.18 -1.02
N ILE A 26 10.50 -6.28 -0.28
CA ILE A 26 9.03 -6.16 -0.31
C ILE A 26 8.55 -5.35 -1.51
N LEU A 27 9.27 -4.30 -1.90
CA LEU A 27 8.97 -3.53 -3.11
C LEU A 27 9.42 -4.26 -4.38
N ARG A 28 10.43 -5.13 -4.30
CA ARG A 28 10.88 -5.94 -5.44
C ARG A 28 10.01 -7.17 -5.75
N ASN A 29 8.91 -7.36 -5.01
CA ASN A 29 8.02 -8.50 -5.12
C ASN A 29 7.11 -8.41 -6.36
N LYS A 30 6.57 -9.55 -6.81
CA LYS A 30 5.66 -9.73 -7.95
C LYS A 30 4.43 -8.80 -7.92
N HIS A 31 4.08 -8.28 -6.73
CA HIS A 31 2.94 -7.40 -6.49
C HIS A 31 3.29 -5.90 -6.39
N PHE A 32 4.40 -5.46 -7.02
CA PHE A 32 4.88 -4.08 -6.99
C PHE A 32 3.78 -3.03 -7.21
N THR A 33 2.96 -3.17 -8.25
CA THR A 33 1.89 -2.20 -8.56
C THR A 33 0.90 -2.03 -7.42
N SER A 34 0.49 -3.13 -6.77
CA SER A 34 -0.43 -3.08 -5.65
C SER A 34 0.19 -2.40 -4.43
N ASN A 35 1.49 -2.62 -4.20
CA ASN A 35 2.25 -1.97 -3.13
C ASN A 35 2.34 -0.46 -3.35
N LEU A 36 2.54 -0.02 -4.59
CA LEU A 36 2.57 1.40 -4.94
C LEU A 36 1.22 2.08 -4.72
N VAL A 37 0.13 1.46 -5.16
CA VAL A 37 -1.22 2.00 -4.97
C VAL A 37 -1.55 2.11 -3.49
N TYR A 38 -1.16 1.10 -2.70
CA TYR A 38 -1.30 1.15 -1.25
C TYR A 38 -0.47 2.28 -0.61
N LEU A 39 0.82 2.37 -0.93
CA LEU A 39 1.70 3.44 -0.43
C LEU A 39 1.21 4.83 -0.80
N LEU A 40 0.72 5.01 -2.04
CA LEU A 40 0.10 6.27 -2.47
C LEU A 40 -1.13 6.61 -1.62
N SER A 41 -1.94 5.61 -1.28
CA SER A 41 -3.09 5.78 -0.40
C SER A 41 -2.66 6.24 1.01
N VAL A 42 -1.60 5.64 1.55
CA VAL A 42 -1.01 6.05 2.84
C VAL A 42 -0.46 7.47 2.76
N CYS A 43 0.24 7.84 1.68
CA CYS A 43 0.71 9.21 1.45
C CYS A 43 -0.44 10.22 1.45
N LEU A 44 -1.58 9.91 0.83
CA LEU A 44 -2.75 10.78 0.82
C LEU A 44 -3.37 10.95 2.21
N LEU A 45 -3.39 9.89 3.02
CA LEU A 45 -3.79 9.97 4.44
C LEU A 45 -2.82 10.84 5.24
N LEU A 46 -1.52 10.57 5.14
CA LEU A 46 -0.48 11.30 5.87
C LEU A 46 -0.42 12.77 5.47
N ARG A 47 -0.74 13.12 4.23
CA ARG A 47 -0.84 14.53 3.80
C ARG A 47 -1.83 15.33 4.66
N LYS A 48 -2.90 14.69 5.14
CA LYS A 48 -3.88 15.34 6.02
C LYS A 48 -3.42 15.44 7.46
N ILE A 49 -2.58 14.51 7.91
CA ILE A 49 -2.07 14.48 9.27
C ILE A 49 -0.79 15.31 9.31
N SER A 50 -0.83 16.48 9.95
CA SER A 50 0.39 17.26 10.17
C SER A 50 1.30 16.50 11.16
N LEU A 51 2.37 15.90 10.67
CA LEU A 51 3.36 15.17 11.49
C LEU A 51 4.10 16.09 12.47
N ILE A 52 4.29 17.36 12.10
CA ILE A 52 4.97 18.37 12.91
C ILE A 52 4.01 19.53 13.22
N PRO A 53 3.90 19.98 14.49
CA PRO A 53 3.07 21.12 14.84
C PRO A 53 3.58 22.40 14.16
N GLY A 54 2.66 23.17 13.55
CA GLY A 54 2.99 24.31 12.69
C GLY A 54 3.77 25.45 13.36
N ILE A 55 3.81 25.49 14.70
CA ILE A 55 4.57 26.47 15.48
C ILE A 55 6.08 26.23 15.33
N ILE A 56 6.51 24.95 15.32
CA ILE A 56 7.93 24.56 15.19
C ILE A 56 8.40 24.77 13.74
N SER A 57 7.53 24.43 12.78
CA SER A 57 7.79 24.56 11.34
C SER A 57 8.14 25.99 10.91
N LYS A 58 7.53 27.00 11.52
CA LYS A 58 7.81 28.41 11.20
C LYS A 58 9.17 28.90 11.68
N LYS A 59 9.71 28.32 12.77
CA LYS A 59 10.93 28.80 13.41
C LYS A 59 12.19 28.18 12.80
N TRP A 60 12.11 26.92 12.34
CA TRP A 60 13.24 26.18 11.76
C TRP A 60 12.79 25.33 10.56
N PRO A 61 12.49 25.93 9.40
CA PRO A 61 11.88 25.23 8.27
C PRO A 61 12.79 24.14 7.69
N LEU A 62 14.10 24.39 7.62
CA LEU A 62 15.08 23.46 7.05
C LEU A 62 15.28 22.22 7.94
N THR A 63 15.42 22.43 9.25
CA THR A 63 15.54 21.35 10.23
C THR A 63 14.28 20.49 10.27
N CYS A 64 13.09 21.12 10.17
CA CYS A 64 11.82 20.38 10.08
C CYS A 64 11.75 19.53 8.82
N LEU A 65 12.17 20.03 7.65
CA LEU A 65 12.17 19.23 6.43
C LEU A 65 13.11 18.01 6.53
N MET A 66 14.31 18.22 7.09
CA MET A 66 15.31 17.16 7.26
C MET A 66 14.87 16.07 8.25
N THR A 67 13.97 16.36 9.19
CA THR A 67 13.38 15.36 10.08
C THR A 67 12.09 14.76 9.52
N GLU A 68 11.30 15.53 8.77
CA GLU A 68 10.02 15.08 8.21
C GLU A 68 10.22 14.03 7.11
N ILE A 69 11.29 14.11 6.31
CA ILE A 69 11.63 13.11 5.27
C ILE A 69 11.91 11.71 5.89
N PRO A 70 12.91 11.52 6.76
CA PRO A 70 13.20 10.19 7.32
C PRO A 70 12.02 9.66 8.15
N LEU A 71 11.31 10.53 8.88
CA LEU A 71 10.10 10.11 9.60
C LEU A 71 9.02 9.60 8.64
N SER A 72 8.79 10.28 7.51
CA SER A 72 7.84 9.85 6.49
C SER A 72 8.24 8.50 5.89
N ILE A 73 9.54 8.25 5.67
CA ILE A 73 10.02 6.96 5.17
C ILE A 73 9.74 5.86 6.19
N ILE A 74 10.10 6.05 7.47
CA ILE A 74 9.85 5.06 8.53
C ILE A 74 8.36 4.74 8.64
N ILE A 75 7.49 5.74 8.56
CA ILE A 75 6.04 5.53 8.62
C ILE A 75 5.57 4.72 7.41
N LEU A 76 5.99 5.08 6.19
CA LEU A 76 5.61 4.37 4.97
C LEU A 76 6.10 2.91 4.97
N GLU A 77 7.34 2.67 5.41
CA GLU A 77 7.88 1.31 5.60
C GLU A 77 7.06 0.54 6.65
N GLY A 78 6.73 1.18 7.76
CA GLY A 78 5.90 0.60 8.80
C GLY A 78 4.52 0.19 8.29
N PHE A 79 3.85 1.03 7.51
CA PHE A 79 2.57 0.68 6.89
C PHE A 79 2.71 -0.48 5.90
N LEU A 80 3.74 -0.47 5.07
CA LEU A 80 3.97 -1.54 4.11
C LEU A 80 4.23 -2.88 4.81
N PHE A 81 5.06 -2.89 5.85
CA PHE A 81 5.46 -4.13 6.51
C PHE A 81 4.47 -4.65 7.54
N TYR A 82 3.90 -3.78 8.37
CA TYR A 82 3.03 -4.22 9.46
C TYR A 82 1.56 -4.33 9.07
N PHE A 83 1.13 -3.61 8.04
CA PHE A 83 -0.28 -3.65 7.61
C PHE A 83 -0.44 -4.35 6.28
N TRP A 84 0.33 -3.97 5.26
CA TRP A 84 0.11 -4.49 3.91
C TRP A 84 0.67 -5.89 3.70
N LYS A 85 1.90 -6.15 4.16
CA LYS A 85 2.52 -7.46 4.00
C LYS A 85 1.73 -8.61 4.66
N PRO A 86 1.19 -8.49 5.89
CA PRO A 86 0.37 -9.55 6.47
C PRO A 86 -0.91 -9.81 5.68
N VAL A 87 -1.51 -8.77 5.09
CA VAL A 87 -2.65 -8.93 4.20
C VAL A 87 -2.25 -9.71 2.94
N GLN A 88 -1.09 -9.40 2.34
CA GLN A 88 -0.57 -10.14 1.20
C GLN A 88 -0.29 -11.60 1.53
N ASP A 89 0.44 -11.85 2.62
CA ASP A 89 0.82 -13.19 3.06
C ASP A 89 -0.42 -14.03 3.39
N TYR A 90 -1.41 -13.44 4.08
CA TYR A 90 -2.68 -14.10 4.37
C TYR A 90 -3.43 -14.49 3.09
N LEU A 91 -3.52 -13.56 2.13
CA LEU A 91 -4.27 -13.78 0.91
C LEU A 91 -3.61 -14.83 0.01
N LEU A 92 -2.27 -14.83 -0.07
CA LEU A 92 -1.51 -15.84 -0.78
C LEU A 92 -1.64 -17.22 -0.12
N LEU A 93 -1.55 -17.29 1.22
CA LEU A 93 -1.66 -18.56 1.95
C LEU A 93 -3.04 -19.20 1.83
N HIS A 94 -4.10 -18.38 1.76
CA HIS A 94 -5.48 -18.85 1.74
C HIS A 94 -6.16 -18.72 0.38
N ALA A 95 -5.43 -18.34 -0.68
CA ALA A 95 -5.98 -18.10 -2.01
C ALA A 95 -6.79 -19.30 -2.52
N ASP A 96 -6.26 -20.52 -2.43
CA ASP A 96 -6.94 -21.74 -2.87
C ASP A 96 -8.23 -22.00 -2.06
N SER A 97 -8.17 -21.87 -0.75
CA SER A 97 -9.33 -22.10 0.13
C SER A 97 -10.45 -21.09 -0.16
N ILE A 98 -10.08 -19.81 -0.33
CA ILE A 98 -11.03 -18.75 -0.69
C ILE A 98 -11.67 -19.04 -2.06
N LEU A 99 -10.86 -19.48 -3.03
CA LEU A 99 -11.30 -19.77 -4.39
C LEU A 99 -12.28 -20.95 -4.43
N VAL A 100 -11.99 -22.03 -3.69
CA VAL A 100 -12.88 -23.20 -3.53
C VAL A 100 -14.19 -22.79 -2.87
N HIS A 101 -14.12 -22.03 -1.77
CA HIS A 101 -15.30 -21.57 -1.05
C HIS A 101 -16.21 -20.67 -1.91
N LEU A 102 -15.62 -19.80 -2.74
CA LEU A 102 -16.37 -18.98 -3.71
C LEU A 102 -17.04 -19.82 -4.80
N ALA A 103 -16.40 -20.89 -5.26
CA ALA A 103 -16.99 -21.80 -6.23
C ALA A 103 -18.18 -22.54 -5.63
N GLU A 104 -17.97 -23.21 -4.49
CA GLU A 104 -18.95 -24.09 -3.87
C GLU A 104 -20.14 -23.35 -3.24
N GLU A 105 -19.90 -22.26 -2.50
CA GLU A 105 -20.98 -21.59 -1.76
C GLU A 105 -21.66 -20.46 -2.53
N ARG A 106 -20.95 -19.84 -3.49
CA ARG A 106 -21.47 -18.70 -4.27
C ARG A 106 -21.76 -19.04 -5.72
N SER A 107 -21.60 -20.30 -6.13
CA SER A 107 -21.81 -20.76 -7.51
C SER A 107 -21.01 -19.94 -8.54
N LEU A 108 -19.80 -19.51 -8.15
CA LEU A 108 -18.90 -18.70 -9.00
C LEU A 108 -17.93 -19.60 -9.78
N ASP A 109 -18.39 -20.74 -10.27
CA ASP A 109 -17.57 -21.70 -11.03
C ASP A 109 -16.95 -21.07 -12.29
N TRP A 110 -17.64 -20.09 -12.88
CA TRP A 110 -17.15 -19.33 -14.03
C TRP A 110 -15.86 -18.57 -13.70
N LEU A 111 -15.70 -18.08 -12.47
CA LEU A 111 -14.54 -17.31 -12.03
C LEU A 111 -13.32 -18.23 -11.88
N VAL A 112 -13.53 -19.40 -11.26
CA VAL A 112 -12.49 -20.44 -11.16
C VAL A 112 -12.08 -20.92 -12.55
N CYS A 113 -13.06 -21.19 -13.42
CA CYS A 113 -12.79 -21.59 -14.79
C CYS A 113 -11.99 -20.53 -15.55
N HIS A 114 -12.36 -19.25 -15.44
CA HIS A 114 -11.63 -18.18 -16.11
C HIS A 114 -10.19 -18.01 -15.60
N LEU A 115 -9.97 -18.17 -14.28
CA LEU A 115 -8.66 -18.03 -13.65
C LEU A 115 -7.76 -19.26 -13.85
N CYS A 116 -8.35 -20.45 -13.96
CA CYS A 116 -7.61 -21.71 -14.11
C CYS A 116 -7.47 -22.21 -15.55
N CYS A 117 -8.28 -21.73 -16.51
CA CYS A 117 -8.24 -22.25 -17.87
C CYS A 117 -6.91 -21.86 -18.56
N GLY A 118 -5.99 -22.83 -18.69
CA GLY A 118 -4.69 -22.66 -19.31
C GLY A 118 -3.56 -22.20 -18.38
N HIS A 119 -3.80 -22.12 -17.06
CA HIS A 119 -2.80 -21.70 -16.08
C HIS A 119 -2.66 -22.74 -14.96
N SER A 120 -1.40 -23.06 -14.60
CA SER A 120 -1.09 -23.98 -13.50
C SER A 120 -1.12 -23.32 -12.11
N SER A 121 -1.18 -21.98 -12.04
CA SER A 121 -1.10 -21.20 -10.81
C SER A 121 -2.30 -20.27 -10.63
N CYS A 122 -3.52 -20.82 -10.66
CA CYS A 122 -4.75 -20.03 -10.52
C CYS A 122 -4.79 -19.21 -9.22
N ALA A 123 -4.30 -19.79 -8.12
CA ALA A 123 -4.24 -19.18 -6.79
C ALA A 123 -3.46 -17.86 -6.80
N ASP A 124 -2.29 -17.85 -7.46
CA ASP A 124 -1.45 -16.66 -7.58
C ASP A 124 -2.14 -15.56 -8.38
N ILE A 125 -2.82 -15.92 -9.47
CA ILE A 125 -3.54 -14.98 -10.33
C ILE A 125 -4.72 -14.38 -9.57
N PHE A 126 -5.47 -15.22 -8.86
CA PHE A 126 -6.55 -14.79 -7.99
C PHE A 126 -6.05 -13.83 -6.91
N ALA A 127 -4.99 -14.20 -6.19
CA ALA A 127 -4.42 -13.37 -5.14
C ALA A 127 -3.95 -12.02 -5.68
N ASP A 128 -3.29 -11.99 -6.84
CA ASP A 128 -2.87 -10.74 -7.48
C ASP A 128 -4.06 -9.84 -7.87
N LEU A 129 -5.14 -10.43 -8.40
CA LEU A 129 -6.35 -9.71 -8.76
C LEU A 129 -7.03 -9.11 -7.53
N ILE A 130 -7.15 -9.89 -6.45
CA ILE A 130 -7.75 -9.42 -5.20
C ILE A 130 -6.88 -8.35 -4.53
N LEU A 131 -5.55 -8.47 -4.54
CA LEU A 131 -4.65 -7.45 -4.00
C LEU A 131 -4.76 -6.13 -4.76
N LYS A 132 -4.83 -6.18 -6.10
CA LYS A 132 -5.12 -5.01 -6.93
C LYS A 132 -6.47 -4.40 -6.56
N PHE A 133 -7.52 -5.21 -6.49
CA PHE A 133 -8.85 -4.73 -6.11
C PHE A 133 -8.83 -4.06 -4.72
N LEU A 134 -8.23 -4.69 -3.73
CA LEU A 134 -8.13 -4.19 -2.36
C LEU A 134 -7.36 -2.87 -2.29
N SER A 135 -6.23 -2.77 -2.98
CA SER A 135 -5.44 -1.53 -3.02
C SER A 135 -6.21 -0.39 -3.69
N PHE A 136 -6.98 -0.66 -4.74
CA PHE A 136 -7.89 0.33 -5.34
C PHE A 136 -9.03 0.74 -4.40
N VAL A 137 -9.66 -0.21 -3.69
CA VAL A 137 -10.72 0.09 -2.72
C VAL A 137 -10.19 0.96 -1.57
N ILE A 138 -8.98 0.69 -1.09
CA ILE A 138 -8.31 1.51 -0.08
C ILE A 138 -8.07 2.91 -0.63
N LEU A 139 -7.49 3.04 -1.83
CA LEU A 139 -7.25 4.33 -2.47
C LEU A 139 -8.57 5.11 -2.62
N PHE A 140 -9.61 4.47 -3.13
CA PHE A 140 -10.92 5.08 -3.32
C PHE A 140 -11.52 5.55 -2.00
N SER A 141 -11.46 4.73 -0.96
CA SER A 141 -11.93 5.08 0.39
C SER A 141 -11.18 6.28 0.96
N VAL A 142 -9.85 6.30 0.81
CA VAL A 142 -9.02 7.44 1.22
C VAL A 142 -9.38 8.69 0.42
N CYS A 143 -9.58 8.59 -0.89
CA CYS A 143 -10.03 9.70 -1.74
C CYS A 143 -11.39 10.25 -1.29
N LEU A 144 -12.36 9.41 -0.93
CA LEU A 144 -13.66 9.86 -0.41
C LEU A 144 -13.54 10.55 0.94
N ILE A 145 -12.74 10.01 1.87
CA ILE A 145 -12.51 10.64 3.18
C ILE A 145 -11.76 11.96 3.01
N THR A 146 -10.83 12.01 2.05
CA THR A 146 -10.03 13.21 1.82
C THR A 146 -10.83 14.34 1.16
N THR A 147 -11.78 14.03 0.28
CA THR A 147 -12.66 15.00 -0.38
C THR A 147 -13.78 15.54 0.52
N LYS A 148 -14.27 14.76 1.49
CA LYS A 148 -15.34 15.22 2.42
C LYS A 148 -14.96 16.33 3.40
N HIS A 149 -13.68 16.67 3.50
CA HIS A 149 -13.13 17.57 4.52
C HIS A 149 -12.49 18.84 3.93
N THR A 150 -12.79 19.13 2.67
CA THR A 150 -12.51 20.40 1.97
C THR A 150 -13.84 21.06 1.64
#